data_AF-A0A243PBF5-F1
#
_entry.id   AF-A0A243PBF5-F1
#
_cell.length_a   1.000
_cell.length_b   1.000
_cell.length_c   1.000
_cell.angle_alpha   90.00
_cell.angle_beta   90.00
_cell.angle_gamma   90.00
#
_symmetry.space_group_name_H-M   'P 1'
#
loop_
_entity.id
_entity.type
_entity.pdbx_description
1 polymer ?
#
loop_
_entity_poly.entity_id
_entity_poly.type
_entity_poly.pdbx_seq_one_letter_code
_entity_poly.pdbx_strand_id
1 'polypeptide(L)'
;MISLLVKMIFSMKAGYRQAPGVAWLAATEMISYLTQLRDELGRPLFIPSLTDGVPGTLLGYPVLEAEHMDPVVADATPLAFGNWQRGYVIGDRTKLNVLRDPYTTKGIIKWYFRKRVHGSVLNSEAIKLLRVSAE
;
A
#
# COMPACT_ATOMS: atom_id res chain seq x y z
N MET A 1 -6.45 -16.42 11.80
CA MET A 1 -6.10 -15.34 10.86
C MET A 1 -7.01 -14.10 11.01
N ILE A 2 -8.33 -14.25 11.03
CA ILE A 2 -9.29 -13.12 11.21
C ILE A 2 -8.98 -12.32 12.49
N SER A 3 -8.78 -13.02 13.60
CA SER A 3 -8.40 -12.41 14.89
C SER A 3 -7.07 -11.63 14.83
N LEU A 4 -6.14 -12.00 13.95
CA LEU A 4 -4.87 -11.30 13.77
C LEU A 4 -5.08 -9.96 13.04
N LEU A 5 -5.91 -9.94 11.99
CA LEU A 5 -6.28 -8.72 11.28
C LEU A 5 -6.99 -7.73 12.21
N VAL A 6 -7.94 -8.23 13.02
CA VAL A 6 -8.61 -7.41 14.03
C VAL A 6 -7.60 -6.89 15.05
N LYS A 7 -6.72 -7.74 15.61
CA LYS A 7 -5.66 -7.30 16.52
C LYS A 7 -4.77 -6.21 15.90
N MET A 8 -4.42 -6.34 14.62
CA MET A 8 -3.62 -5.35 13.90
C MET A 8 -4.34 -4.00 13.82
N ILE A 9 -5.63 -3.98 13.47
CA ILE A 9 -6.46 -2.77 13.51
C ILE A 9 -6.43 -2.17 14.91
N PHE A 10 -6.79 -2.95 15.92
CA PHE A 10 -6.95 -2.46 17.30
C PHE A 10 -5.63 -2.13 18.00
N SER A 11 -4.49 -2.60 17.50
CA SER A 11 -3.15 -2.21 17.96
C SER A 11 -2.80 -0.75 17.65
N MET A 12 -3.49 -0.13 16.68
CA MET A 12 -3.32 1.28 16.35
C MET A 12 -4.21 2.16 17.25
N LYS A 13 -3.67 3.33 17.65
CA LYS A 13 -4.43 4.32 18.43
C LYS A 13 -5.71 4.73 17.68
N ALA A 14 -6.82 4.88 18.42
CA ALA A 14 -8.13 5.18 17.85
C ALA A 14 -8.12 6.44 16.95
N GLY A 15 -7.36 7.46 17.34
CA GLY A 15 -7.23 8.71 16.58
C GLY A 15 -6.59 8.57 15.20
N TYR A 16 -5.82 7.52 14.93
CA TYR A 16 -5.32 7.24 13.58
C TYR A 16 -6.31 6.42 12.77
N ARG A 17 -7.08 5.54 13.41
CA ARG A 17 -8.07 4.64 12.77
C ARG A 17 -9.30 5.36 12.26
N GLN A 18 -9.78 6.34 13.01
CA GLN A 18 -11.00 7.09 12.67
C GLN A 18 -10.73 8.27 11.74
N ALA A 19 -9.46 8.64 11.55
CA ALA A 19 -9.07 9.73 10.68
C ALA A 19 -9.18 9.34 9.19
N PRO A 20 -9.41 10.31 8.29
CA PRO A 20 -9.38 10.05 6.86
C PRO A 20 -7.99 9.56 6.41
N GLY A 21 -7.94 8.81 5.31
CA GLY A 21 -6.68 8.29 4.74
C GLY A 21 -6.19 6.98 5.35
N VAL A 22 -7.04 6.28 6.09
CA VAL A 22 -6.76 4.91 6.54
C VAL A 22 -7.09 3.92 5.42
N ALA A 23 -6.12 3.08 5.09
CA ALA A 23 -6.30 2.01 4.12
C ALA A 23 -5.41 0.81 4.46
N TRP A 24 -5.82 -0.36 3.98
CA TRP A 24 -4.92 -1.48 3.81
C TRP A 24 -4.07 -1.29 2.56
N LEU A 25 -2.80 -1.65 2.64
CA LEU A 25 -1.92 -1.80 1.50
C LEU A 25 -1.52 -3.27 1.41
N ALA A 26 -1.86 -3.93 0.31
CA ALA A 26 -1.66 -5.35 0.14
C ALA A 26 -0.91 -5.65 -1.17
N ALA A 27 -0.04 -6.65 -1.14
CA ALA A 27 0.50 -7.26 -2.35
C ALA A 27 -0.61 -7.96 -3.14
N THR A 28 -0.47 -8.05 -4.47
CA THR A 28 -1.44 -8.72 -5.36
C THR A 28 -1.73 -10.16 -4.93
N GLU A 29 -0.70 -10.91 -4.55
CA GLU A 29 -0.84 -12.28 -4.03
C GLU A 29 -1.67 -12.30 -2.74
N MET A 30 -1.42 -11.35 -1.83
CA MET A 30 -2.15 -11.24 -0.58
C MET A 30 -3.63 -10.93 -0.80
N ILE A 31 -3.97 -10.12 -1.80
CA ILE A 31 -5.37 -9.83 -2.16
C ILE A 31 -6.08 -11.12 -2.57
N SER A 32 -5.45 -11.98 -3.37
CA SER A 32 -6.01 -13.30 -3.71
C SER A 32 -6.33 -14.11 -2.45
N TYR A 33 -5.41 -14.18 -1.48
CA TYR A 33 -5.67 -14.84 -0.20
C TYR A 33 -6.82 -14.18 0.59
N LEU A 34 -6.88 -12.85 0.64
CA LEU A 34 -7.97 -12.13 1.31
C LEU A 34 -9.34 -12.44 0.70
N THR A 35 -9.44 -12.61 -0.63
CA THR A 35 -10.70 -12.98 -1.29
C THR A 35 -11.21 -14.37 -0.89
N GLN A 36 -10.32 -15.25 -0.46
CA GLN A 36 -10.66 -16.62 -0.04
C GLN A 36 -11.11 -16.68 1.42
N LEU A 37 -10.84 -15.64 2.23
CA LEU A 37 -11.23 -15.62 3.64
C LEU A 37 -12.75 -15.54 3.81
N ARG A 38 -13.26 -16.42 4.67
CA ARG A 38 -14.68 -16.55 5.03
C ARG A 38 -14.83 -16.54 6.55
N ASP A 39 -15.95 -16.00 7.02
CA ASP A 39 -16.38 -16.10 8.42
C ASP A 39 -16.99 -17.49 8.73
N GLU A 40 -17.27 -17.80 10.00
CA GLU A 40 -17.91 -19.05 10.44
C GLU A 40 -19.28 -19.29 9.77
N LEU A 41 -19.94 -18.21 9.36
CA LEU A 41 -21.20 -18.22 8.62
C LEU A 41 -21.03 -18.28 7.08
N GLY A 42 -19.80 -18.51 6.59
CA GLY A 42 -19.50 -18.61 5.15
C GLY A 42 -19.50 -17.28 4.39
N ARG A 43 -19.53 -16.14 5.07
CA ARG A 43 -19.55 -14.81 4.44
C ARG A 43 -18.13 -14.36 4.07
N PRO A 44 -17.90 -13.79 2.86
CA PRO A 44 -16.61 -13.20 2.49
C PRO A 44 -16.27 -12.01 3.38
N LEU A 45 -15.03 -11.96 3.88
CA LEU A 45 -14.54 -10.81 4.68
C LEU A 45 -14.04 -9.65 3.81
N PHE A 46 -13.53 -9.98 2.62
CA PHE A 46 -13.13 -9.04 1.61
C PHE A 46 -14.09 -9.13 0.44
N ILE A 47 -14.68 -7.99 0.08
CA ILE A 47 -15.51 -7.87 -1.10
C ILE A 47 -14.73 -7.02 -2.10
N PRO A 48 -14.29 -7.59 -3.24
CA PRO A 48 -13.67 -6.80 -4.28
C PRO A 48 -14.69 -5.81 -4.83
N SER A 49 -14.22 -4.65 -5.24
CA SER A 49 -15.06 -3.64 -5.84
C SER A 49 -15.63 -4.12 -7.17
N LEU A 50 -16.95 -4.07 -7.29
CA LEU A 50 -17.66 -4.37 -8.54
C LEU A 50 -17.84 -3.13 -9.43
N THR A 51 -17.42 -1.97 -8.94
CA THR A 51 -17.61 -0.66 -9.61
C THR A 51 -16.27 0.05 -9.69
N ASP A 52 -15.99 0.63 -10.85
CA ASP A 52 -14.74 1.35 -11.10
C ASP A 52 -14.55 2.51 -10.10
N GLY A 53 -13.34 2.61 -9.55
CA GLY A 53 -12.93 3.71 -8.69
C GLY A 53 -13.29 3.59 -7.20
N VAL A 54 -14.07 2.59 -6.80
CA VAL A 54 -14.28 2.28 -5.37
C VAL A 54 -13.30 1.18 -4.98
N PRO A 55 -12.43 1.35 -3.98
CA PRO A 55 -11.59 0.24 -3.50
C PRO A 55 -12.44 -0.81 -2.76
N GLY A 56 -12.12 -2.09 -2.93
CA GLY A 56 -12.73 -3.17 -2.15
C GLY A 56 -12.52 -2.96 -0.65
N THR A 57 -13.48 -3.39 0.17
CA THR A 57 -13.42 -3.17 1.62
C THR A 57 -13.09 -4.46 2.37
N LEU A 58 -12.15 -4.36 3.33
CA LEU A 58 -11.82 -5.39 4.30
C LEU A 58 -12.05 -4.84 5.71
N LEU A 59 -12.94 -5.49 6.47
CA LEU A 59 -13.26 -5.10 7.86
C LEU A 59 -13.63 -3.61 8.03
N GLY A 60 -14.30 -3.04 7.02
CA GLY A 60 -14.76 -1.64 7.01
C GLY A 60 -13.72 -0.61 6.54
N TYR A 61 -12.52 -1.03 6.13
CA TYR A 61 -11.48 -0.15 5.59
C TYR A 61 -11.20 -0.47 4.11
N PRO A 62 -10.83 0.53 3.29
CA PRO A 62 -10.49 0.30 1.89
C PRO A 62 -9.17 -0.48 1.77
N VAL A 63 -9.08 -1.33 0.75
CA VAL A 63 -7.86 -2.07 0.38
C VAL A 63 -7.29 -1.49 -0.90
N LEU A 64 -6.02 -1.11 -0.86
CA LEU A 64 -5.24 -0.66 -2.01
C LEU A 64 -4.24 -1.74 -2.40
N GLU A 65 -4.18 -2.00 -3.69
CA GLU A 65 -3.21 -2.89 -4.28
C GLU A 65 -1.89 -2.16 -4.51
N ALA A 66 -0.79 -2.77 -4.07
CA ALA A 66 0.55 -2.30 -4.37
C ALA A 66 1.41 -3.46 -4.86
N GLU A 67 1.64 -3.51 -6.17
CA GLU A 67 2.45 -4.52 -6.85
C GLU A 67 3.91 -4.55 -6.38
N HIS A 68 4.39 -3.45 -5.79
CA HIS A 68 5.77 -3.33 -5.28
C HIS A 68 5.93 -3.75 -3.82
N MET A 69 4.87 -4.22 -3.16
CA MET A 69 4.97 -4.83 -1.83
C MET A 69 5.61 -6.22 -1.94
N ASP A 70 6.23 -6.69 -0.86
CA ASP A 70 6.84 -8.01 -0.84
C ASP A 70 5.80 -9.12 -1.09
N PRO A 71 6.18 -10.22 -1.78
CA PRO A 71 5.32 -11.38 -1.97
C PRO A 71 5.06 -12.12 -0.65
N VAL A 72 4.13 -13.08 -0.64
CA VAL A 72 3.77 -13.86 0.57
C VAL A 72 4.81 -14.95 0.83
N VAL A 73 6.00 -14.54 1.28
CA VAL A 73 7.14 -15.42 1.62
C VAL A 73 7.49 -15.28 3.10
N ALA A 74 8.17 -16.28 3.67
CA ALA A 74 8.71 -16.22 5.03
C ALA A 74 9.52 -14.92 5.26
N ASP A 75 9.31 -14.29 6.41
CA ASP A 75 9.90 -13.00 6.82
C ASP A 75 9.51 -11.75 6.02
N ALA A 76 8.67 -11.90 4.99
CA ALA A 76 8.15 -10.78 4.22
C ALA A 76 7.01 -10.03 4.94
N THR A 77 6.72 -8.82 4.48
CA THR A 77 5.59 -8.01 4.95
C THR A 77 4.58 -7.72 3.82
N PRO A 78 3.75 -8.69 3.42
CA PRO A 78 2.85 -8.56 2.27
C PRO A 78 1.59 -7.72 2.55
N LEU A 79 1.33 -7.37 3.82
CA LEU A 79 0.15 -6.60 4.23
C LEU A 79 0.53 -5.50 5.22
N ALA A 80 0.03 -4.29 4.95
CA ALA A 80 0.17 -3.13 5.80
C ALA A 80 -1.20 -2.50 6.10
N PHE A 81 -1.33 -1.92 7.29
CA PHE A 81 -2.51 -1.16 7.71
C PHE A 81 -2.05 0.15 8.34
N GLY A 82 -2.60 1.26 7.89
CA GLY A 82 -2.22 2.53 8.47
C GLY A 82 -3.00 3.71 7.97
N ASN A 83 -2.82 4.82 8.66
CA ASN A 83 -3.18 6.13 8.15
C ASN A 83 -2.03 6.67 7.31
N TRP A 84 -2.13 6.58 5.99
CA TRP A 84 -1.05 6.94 5.07
C TRP A 84 -0.82 8.44 4.99
N GLN A 85 -1.87 9.24 5.18
CA GLN A 85 -1.77 10.70 5.20
C GLN A 85 -0.92 11.21 6.37
N ARG A 86 -0.99 10.54 7.54
CA ARG A 86 -0.20 10.90 8.73
C ARG A 86 1.08 10.09 8.88
N GLY A 87 1.11 8.89 8.31
CA GLY A 87 2.22 7.95 8.45
C GLY A 87 3.35 8.19 7.47
N TYR A 88 3.04 8.61 6.24
CA TYR A 88 4.03 8.71 5.17
C TYR A 88 3.97 10.05 4.45
N VAL A 89 5.13 10.61 4.13
CA VAL A 89 5.24 11.88 3.39
C VAL A 89 6.02 11.65 2.12
N ILE A 90 5.43 12.10 1.01
CA ILE A 90 6.08 12.15 -0.30
C ILE A 90 6.46 13.61 -0.57
N GLY A 91 7.76 13.89 -0.58
CA GLY A 91 8.30 15.20 -0.90
C GLY A 91 8.69 15.27 -2.38
N ASP A 92 8.03 16.14 -3.15
CA ASP A 92 8.43 16.46 -4.53
C ASP A 92 9.19 17.80 -4.54
N ARG A 93 10.48 17.74 -4.89
CA ARG A 93 11.33 18.95 -4.90
C ARG A 93 11.33 19.65 -6.24
N THR A 94 11.13 18.93 -7.34
CA THR A 94 11.32 19.49 -8.68
C THR A 94 10.37 18.83 -9.64
N LYS A 95 9.63 19.67 -10.38
CA LYS A 95 8.81 19.24 -11.52
C LYS A 95 9.66 18.40 -12.50
N LEU A 96 8.99 17.55 -13.27
CA LEU A 96 9.63 16.73 -14.29
C LEU A 96 10.39 17.66 -15.27
N ASN A 97 11.71 17.52 -15.34
CA ASN A 97 12.53 18.24 -16.31
C ASN A 97 12.77 17.34 -17.51
N VAL A 98 12.58 17.90 -18.70
CA VAL A 98 12.79 17.22 -19.97
C VAL A 98 13.86 17.97 -20.73
N LEU A 99 14.97 17.31 -21.02
CA LEU A 99 16.05 17.83 -21.84
C LEU A 99 16.15 17.01 -23.12
N ARG A 100 16.06 17.70 -24.25
CA ARG A 100 16.40 17.15 -25.56
C ARG A 100 17.86 17.45 -25.84
N ASP A 101 18.66 16.42 -26.02
CA ASP A 101 20.08 16.52 -26.34
C ASP A 101 20.35 15.99 -27.76
N PRO A 102 20.44 16.89 -28.75
CA PRO A 102 20.84 16.54 -30.11
C PRO A 102 22.37 16.59 -30.34
N TYR A 103 23.17 16.87 -29.31
CA TYR A 103 24.59 17.21 -29.48
C TYR A 103 25.54 16.07 -29.08
N THR A 104 25.24 15.31 -28.03
CA THR A 104 26.17 14.30 -27.48
C THR A 104 26.44 13.13 -28.43
N THR A 105 25.47 12.74 -29.25
CA THR A 105 25.66 11.67 -30.24
C THR A 105 25.06 12.12 -31.56
N LYS A 106 25.94 12.33 -32.54
CA LYS A 106 25.54 12.79 -33.87
C LYS A 106 24.56 11.79 -34.50
N GLY A 107 23.49 12.30 -35.09
CA GLY A 107 22.46 11.51 -35.77
C GLY A 107 21.36 10.96 -34.86
N ILE A 108 21.39 11.17 -33.54
CA ILE A 108 20.37 10.70 -32.59
C ILE A 108 20.01 11.82 -31.61
N ILE A 109 18.71 12.00 -31.33
CA ILE A 109 18.24 12.89 -30.27
C ILE A 109 18.03 12.08 -29.00
N LYS A 110 18.78 12.40 -27.94
CA LYS A 110 18.59 11.79 -26.62
C LYS A 110 17.59 12.58 -25.81
N TRP A 111 16.70 11.87 -25.12
CA TRP A 111 15.75 12.46 -24.19
C TRP A 111 16.15 12.13 -22.76
N TYR A 112 16.44 13.17 -21.98
CA TYR A 112 16.74 13.05 -20.56
C TYR A 112 15.57 13.55 -19.75
N PHE A 113 14.97 12.65 -18.99
CA PHE A 113 13.90 12.96 -18.04
C PHE A 113 14.47 12.91 -16.63
N ARG A 114 14.33 14.00 -15.87
CA ARG A 114 14.77 14.06 -14.47
C ARG A 114 13.64 14.51 -13.58
N LYS A 115 13.30 13.68 -12.58
CA LYS A 115 12.44 14.02 -11.45
C LYS A 115 13.13 13.63 -10.15
N ARG A 116 12.98 14.44 -9.10
CA ARG A 116 13.50 14.14 -7.76
C ARG A 116 12.35 14.06 -6.78
N VAL A 117 12.08 12.85 -6.30
CA VAL A 117 11.07 12.56 -5.30
C VAL A 117 11.77 11.94 -4.09
N HIS A 118 11.28 12.25 -2.90
CA HIS A 118 11.67 11.61 -1.66
C HIS A 118 10.43 11.05 -0.96
N GLY A 119 10.62 9.98 -0.21
CA GLY A 119 9.59 9.40 0.65
C GLY A 119 10.20 9.09 2.00
N SER A 120 9.49 9.43 3.07
CA SER A 120 9.90 9.07 4.43
C SER A 120 8.69 8.82 5.32
N VAL A 121 8.89 7.99 6.33
CA VAL A 121 7.90 7.74 7.39
C VAL A 121 7.92 8.93 8.33
N LEU A 122 6.78 9.63 8.41
CA LEU A 122 6.60 10.75 9.34
C LEU A 122 6.25 10.23 10.74
N ASN A 123 5.40 9.22 10.81
CA ASN A 123 4.91 8.68 12.08
C ASN A 123 4.75 7.16 12.00
N SER A 124 5.65 6.45 12.68
CA SER A 124 5.66 4.99 12.73
C SER A 124 4.50 4.40 13.53
N GLU A 125 3.85 5.17 14.42
CA GLU A 125 2.69 4.68 15.16
C GLU A 125 1.45 4.55 14.28
N ALA A 126 1.39 5.31 13.18
CA ALA A 126 0.27 5.37 12.26
C ALA A 126 0.30 4.27 11.19
N ILE A 127 1.34 3.43 11.15
CA ILE A 127 1.50 2.33 10.20
C ILE A 127 1.83 1.05 10.98
N LYS A 128 1.15 -0.04 10.62
CA LYS A 128 1.40 -1.39 11.12
C LYS A 128 1.65 -2.31 9.94
N LEU A 129 2.58 -3.23 10.11
CA LEU A 129 2.96 -4.22 9.11
C LEU A 129 2.66 -5.63 9.65
N LEU A 130 2.17 -6.50 8.79
CA LEU A 130 1.99 -7.91 9.07
C LEU A 130 3.23 -8.64 8.55
N ARG A 131 4.09 -9.11 9.46
CA ARG A 131 5.20 -10.01 9.10
C ARG A 131 4.68 -11.43 9.05
N VAL A 132 4.97 -12.13 7.95
CA VAL A 132 4.78 -13.58 7.86
C VAL A 132 5.89 -14.24 8.67
N SER A 133 5.52 -14.96 9.72
CA SER A 133 6.50 -15.74 10.48
C SER A 133 7.09 -16.82 9.57
N ALA A 134 8.41 -16.91 9.53
CA ALA A 134 9.08 -18.10 9.04
C ALA A 134 8.75 -19.26 9.99
N GLU A 135 8.15 -20.33 9.47
CA GLU A 135 8.07 -21.63 10.12
C GLU A 135 9.07 -22.57 9.43
#